data_AF-A0A7Y2ACY3-F1
#
_entry.id   AF-A0A7Y2ACY3-F1
#
_cell.length_a   1.000
_cell.length_b   1.000
_cell.length_c   1.000
_cell.angle_alpha   90.00
_cell.angle_beta   90.00
_cell.angle_gamma   90.00
#
_symmetry.space_group_name_H-M   'P 1'
#
loop_
_entity.id
_entity.type
_entity.pdbx_description
1 polymer ?
#
loop_
_entity_poly.entity_id
_entity_poly.type
_entity_poly.pdbx_seq_one_letter_code
_entity_poly.pdbx_strand_id
1 'polypeptide(L)' 'VVATLEQGVDFVTIGRSAILHHDFPIKIMEDFEFEPVKCPVSTEYLTKEGLGPDFIEYMRRWPYFVKSEKAS' A
#
# COMPACT_ATOMS: atom_id res chain seq x y z
N VAL A 1 -6.39 4.03 11.03
CA VAL A 1 -5.44 5.16 11.19
C VAL A 1 -6.08 6.28 11.99
N VAL A 2 -7.21 6.85 11.53
CA VAL A 2 -7.94 7.90 12.26
C VAL A 2 -8.32 7.48 13.68
N ALA A 3 -9.02 6.35 13.84
CA ALA A 3 -9.36 5.79 15.15
C ALA A 3 -8.15 5.43 16.04
N THR A 4 -6.94 5.35 15.46
CA THR A 4 -5.69 5.12 16.21
C THR A 4 -5.12 6.47 16.66
N LEU A 5 -5.06 7.47 15.77
CA LEU A 5 -4.63 8.84 16.10
C LEU A 5 -5.49 9.47 17.20
N GLU A 6 -6.81 9.22 17.20
CA GLU A 6 -7.74 9.72 18.22
C GLU A 6 -7.51 9.14 19.62
N GLN A 7 -6.71 8.07 19.76
CA GLN A 7 -6.36 7.50 21.08
C GLN A 7 -5.19 8.22 21.75
N GLY A 8 -4.70 9.33 21.20
CA GLY A 8 -3.63 10.13 21.80
C GLY A 8 -2.23 9.55 21.62
N VAL A 9 -2.04 8.69 20.62
CA VAL A 9 -0.69 8.24 20.22
C VAL A 9 0.01 9.33 19.42
N ASP A 10 1.27 9.58 19.77
CA ASP A 10 2.10 10.61 19.11
C ASP A 10 2.46 10.26 17.67
N PHE A 11 2.47 8.97 17.31
CA PHE A 11 2.81 8.48 15.97
C PHE A 11 2.07 7.19 15.60
N VAL A 12 1.72 7.05 14.32
CA VAL A 12 1.19 5.81 13.73
C VAL A 12 2.09 5.42 12.55
N THR A 13 2.61 4.19 12.55
CA THR A 13 3.40 3.67 11.43
C THR A 13 2.53 2.90 10.46
N ILE A 14 2.66 3.22 9.18
CA ILE A 14 1.88 2.61 8.10
C ILE A 14 2.83 1.73 7.30
N GLY A 15 2.67 0.42 7.44
CA GLY A 15 3.52 -0.55 6.75
C GLY A 15 3.12 -0.71 5.29
N ARG A 16 2.33 -1.75 5.00
CA ARG A 16 2.00 -2.15 3.62
C ARG A 16 1.22 -1.09 2.82
N SER A 17 0.42 -0.25 3.47
CA SER A 17 -0.31 0.81 2.76
C SER A 17 0.62 1.91 2.23
N ALA A 18 1.77 2.17 2.87
CA ALA A 18 2.76 3.13 2.38
C ALA A 18 3.53 2.62 1.15
N ILE A 19 3.56 1.29 0.94
CA ILE A 19 4.09 0.68 -0.29
C ILE A 19 3.11 0.85 -1.46
N LEU A 20 1.81 0.89 -1.15
CA LEU A 20 0.75 0.98 -2.15
C LEU A 20 0.32 2.41 -2.45
N HIS A 21 0.60 3.35 -1.55
CA HIS A 21 0.25 4.76 -1.63
C HIS A 21 1.38 5.56 -0.97
N HIS A 22 2.34 6.00 -1.76
CA HIS A 22 3.46 6.82 -1.26
C HIS A 22 2.99 8.14 -0.64
N ASP A 23 1.81 8.62 -1.05
CA ASP A 23 1.14 9.84 -0.60
C ASP A 23 0.01 9.58 0.43
N PHE A 24 -0.04 8.38 1.02
CA PHE A 24 -1.09 7.99 1.97
C PHE A 24 -1.37 9.03 3.09
N PRO A 25 -0.35 9.68 3.71
CA PRO A 25 -0.62 10.71 4.72
C PRO A 25 -1.39 11.91 4.16
N ILE A 26 -1.11 12.33 2.93
CA ILE A 26 -1.81 13.42 2.26
C ILE A 26 -3.25 13.00 1.97
N LYS A 27 -3.44 11.80 1.41
CA LYS A 27 -4.78 11.27 1.10
C LYS A 27 -5.69 11.19 2.32
N ILE A 28 -5.18 10.79 3.48
CA ILE A 28 -5.95 10.74 4.73
C ILE A 28 -6.24 12.13 5.31
N MET A 29 -5.36 13.12 5.10
CA MET A 29 -5.62 14.50 5.51
C MET A 29 -6.70 15.16 4.64
N GLU A 30 -6.75 14.80 3.35
CA GLU A 30 -7.76 15.28 2.41
C GLU A 30 -9.10 14.55 2.55
N ASP A 31 -9.06 13.23 2.82
CA ASP A 31 -10.21 12.36 3.00
C ASP A 31 -9.95 11.34 4.13
N PHE A 32 -10.57 11.58 5.28
CA PHE A 32 -10.45 10.70 6.45
C PHE A 32 -11.06 9.30 6.24
N GLU A 33 -11.90 9.12 5.22
CA GLU A 33 -12.49 7.83 4.84
C GLU A 33 -11.67 7.10 3.76
N PHE A 34 -10.51 7.63 3.36
CA PHE A 34 -9.68 7.02 2.33
C PHE A 34 -9.32 5.55 2.65
N GLU A 35 -9.76 4.64 1.77
CA GLU A 35 -9.39 3.23 1.81
C GLU A 35 -8.23 2.94 0.83
N PRO A 36 -7.11 2.36 1.29
CA PRO A 36 -6.05 1.95 0.40
C PRO A 36 -6.51 0.82 -0.54
N VAL A 37 -5.94 0.79 -1.73
CA VAL A 37 -6.13 -0.28 -2.71
C VAL A 37 -5.96 -1.67 -2.08
N LYS A 38 -6.85 -2.58 -2.44
CA LYS A 38 -6.83 -3.96 -1.94
C LYS A 38 -5.80 -4.78 -2.73
N CYS A 39 -4.97 -5.53 -2.01
CA CYS A 39 -4.15 -6.57 -2.62
C CYS A 39 -5.01 -7.75 -3.11
N PRO A 40 -4.61 -8.49 -4.15
CA PRO A 40 -3.36 -8.33 -4.89
C PRO A 40 -3.40 -7.19 -5.92
N VAL A 41 -2.32 -6.41 -5.99
CA VAL A 41 -2.14 -5.36 -7.00
C VAL A 41 -1.27 -5.83 -8.16
N SER A 42 -1.39 -5.21 -9.32
CA SER A 42 -0.60 -5.58 -10.49
C SER A 42 0.84 -5.05 -10.41
N THR A 43 1.73 -5.66 -11.18
CA THR A 43 3.11 -5.19 -11.38
C THR A 43 3.13 -3.74 -11.87
N GLU A 44 2.24 -3.40 -12.80
CA GLU A 44 2.17 -2.08 -13.43
C GLU A 44 1.75 -1.01 -12.41
N TYR A 45 0.88 -1.36 -11.46
CA TYR A 45 0.52 -0.47 -10.35
C TYR A 45 1.74 -0.18 -9.48
N LEU A 46 2.47 -1.22 -9.07
CA LEU A 46 3.65 -1.08 -8.22
C LEU A 46 4.77 -0.27 -8.90
N THR A 47 4.98 -0.46 -10.20
CA THR A 47 5.93 0.35 -10.97
C THR A 47 5.54 1.83 -10.99
N LYS A 48 4.23 2.14 -11.10
CA LYS A 48 3.73 3.54 -11.01
C LYS A 48 3.92 4.15 -9.63
N GLU A 49 3.81 3.35 -8.56
CA GLU A 49 4.15 3.75 -7.19
C GLU A 49 5.67 3.86 -6.95
N GLY A 50 6.51 3.63 -7.98
CA GLY A 50 7.95 3.83 -7.93
C GLY A 50 8.76 2.61 -7.48
N LEU A 51 8.15 1.42 -7.39
CA LEU A 51 8.88 0.20 -7.04
C LEU A 51 9.72 -0.28 -8.23
N GLY A 52 11.00 -0.55 -7.98
CA GLY A 52 11.89 -1.20 -8.94
C GLY A 52 11.59 -2.70 -9.12
N PRO A 53 12.03 -3.30 -10.25
CA PRO A 53 11.71 -4.69 -10.60
C PRO A 53 12.17 -5.70 -9.54
N ASP A 54 13.37 -5.55 -8.99
CA ASP A 54 13.89 -6.46 -7.94
C ASP A 54 13.06 -6.41 -6.65
N PHE A 55 12.53 -5.22 -6.33
CA PHE A 55 11.69 -5.04 -5.15
C PHE A 55 10.29 -5.61 -5.37
N ILE A 56 9.75 -5.50 -6.59
CA ILE A 56 8.50 -6.18 -6.96
C ILE A 56 8.66 -7.69 -6.87
N GLU A 57 9.78 -8.24 -7.33
CA GLU A 57 10.07 -9.68 -7.20
C GLU A 57 10.17 -10.11 -5.73
N TYR A 58 10.83 -9.30 -4.90
CA TYR A 58 10.84 -9.52 -3.45
C TYR A 58 9.41 -9.49 -2.86
N MET A 59 8.53 -8.59 -3.32
CA MET A 59 7.13 -8.52 -2.90
C MET A 59 6.33 -9.77 -3.28
N ARG A 60 6.69 -10.50 -4.35
CA ARG A 60 6.01 -11.76 -4.74
C ARG A 60 6.16 -12.87 -3.69
N ARG A 61 7.13 -12.77 -2.77
CA ARG A 61 7.30 -13.71 -1.66
C ARG A 61 6.13 -13.69 -0.68
N TRP A 62 5.37 -12.59 -0.62
CA TRP A 62 4.13 -12.53 0.16
C TRP A 62 2.94 -13.03 -0.68
N PRO A 63 2.29 -14.12 -0.26
CA PRO A 63 1.07 -14.58 -0.91
C PRO A 63 0.03 -13.46 -0.94
N TYR A 64 -0.66 -13.34 -2.07
CA TYR A 64 -1.74 -12.36 -2.30
C TYR A 64 -1.32 -10.88 -2.32
N PHE A 65 -0.03 -10.55 -2.32
CA PHE A 65 0.43 -9.15 -2.42
C PHE A 65 0.49 -8.66 -3.87
N VAL A 66 1.19 -9.41 -4.73
CA VAL A 66 1.28 -9.14 -6.18
C VAL A 66 0.34 -10.09 -6.91
N LYS A 67 -0.40 -9.57 -7.89
CA LYS A 67 -1.30 -10.39 -8.71
C LYS A 67 -0.47 -11.41 -9.49
N SER A 68 -0.82 -12.68 -9.36
CA SER A 68 -0.18 -13.73 -10.14
C SER A 68 -0.62 -13.59 -11.59
N GLU A 69 0.32 -13.60 -12.52
CA GLU A 69 0.05 -13.81 -13.95
C GLU A 69 -0.32 -15.28 -14.19
N LYS A 70 -1.39 -15.78 -13.56
CA LYS A 70 -1.99 -17.02 -14.05
C LYS A 70 -2.80 -16.66 -15.27
N ALA A 71 -2.22 -17.01 -16.43
CA ALA A 71 -2.85 -17.02 -17.73
C ALA A 71 -4.30 -17.52 -17.64
N SER A 72 -5.23 -16.71 -18.16
CA SER A 72 -6.50 -17.22 -18.69
C SER A 72 -6.27 -17.77 -20.08
#